data_AF-A0A351L3E4-F1
#
_entry.id   AF-A0A351L3E4-F1
#
_cell.length_a   1.000
_cell.length_b   1.000
_cell.length_c   1.000
_cell.angle_alpha   90.00
_cell.angle_beta   90.00
_cell.angle_gamma   90.00
#
_symmetry.space_group_name_H-M   'P 1'
#
loop_
_entity.id
_entity.type
_entity.pdbx_description
1 polymer ?
#
loop_
_entity_poly.entity_id
_entity_poly.type
_entity_poly.pdbx_seq_one_letter_code
_entity_poly.pdbx_strand_id
1 'polypeptide(L)' 'MIVQEKQQQNWQPILKQFEAVVGKNSVVQRREELLTYECDGLTSYRQRPAAVVLPKTTEQVAQIVKICNQN' A
#
# COMPACT_ATOMS: atom_id res chain seq x y z
N MET A 1 15.97 19.57 10.33
CA MET A 1 15.29 18.44 9.65
C MET A 1 13.86 18.86 9.44
N ILE A 2 13.44 19.06 8.19
CA ILE A 2 12.06 19.40 7.86
C ILE A 2 11.25 18.12 8.08
N VAL A 3 10.50 18.06 9.17
CA VAL A 3 9.45 17.04 9.34
C VAL A 3 8.37 17.44 8.33
N GLN A 4 8.38 16.83 7.14
CA GLN A 4 7.33 17.05 6.16
C GLN A 4 5.99 16.70 6.81
N GLU A 5 5.07 17.67 6.85
CA GLU A 5 3.69 17.42 7.21
C GLU A 5 3.12 16.38 6.25
N LYS A 6 2.88 15.16 6.75
CA LYS A 6 2.25 14.11 5.97
C LYS A 6 0.84 14.56 5.60
N GLN A 7 0.64 14.94 4.34
CA GLN A 7 -0.70 15.11 3.79
C GLN A 7 -1.51 13.84 4.08
N GLN A 8 -2.65 14.01 4.74
CA GLN A 8 -3.54 12.92 5.11
C GLN A 8 -4.35 12.52 3.87
N GLN A 9 -3.70 11.82 2.94
CA GLN A 9 -4.33 11.28 1.73
C GLN A 9 -5.47 10.36 2.14
N ASN A 10 -6.66 10.56 1.56
CA ASN A 10 -7.80 9.67 1.79
C ASN A 10 -7.61 8.36 0.99
N TRP A 11 -7.04 7.34 1.63
CA TRP A 11 -6.77 6.05 1.02
C TRP A 11 -8.00 5.15 0.82
N GLN A 12 -9.13 5.44 1.49
CA GLN A 12 -10.30 4.55 1.48
C GLN A 12 -10.84 4.22 0.08
N PRO A 13 -10.98 5.19 -0.86
CA PRO A 13 -11.45 4.87 -2.20
C PRO A 13 -10.50 3.95 -2.98
N ILE A 14 -9.20 4.23 -2.88
CA ILE A 14 -8.14 3.46 -3.57
C ILE A 14 -8.08 2.04 -3.00
N LEU A 15 -8.19 1.89 -1.68
CA LEU A 15 -8.21 0.60 -1.01
C LEU A 15 -9.38 -0.27 -1.48
N LYS A 16 -10.58 0.30 -1.63
CA LYS A 16 -11.72 -0.43 -2.20
C LYS A 16 -11.48 -0.88 -3.64
N GLN A 17 -10.78 -0.09 -4.45
CA GLN A 17 -10.41 -0.48 -5.82
C GLN A 17 -9.42 -1.65 -5.80
N PHE A 18 -8.43 -1.64 -4.90
CA PHE A 18 -7.53 -2.78 -4.73
C PHE A 18 -8.25 -4.03 -4.23
N GLU A 19 -9.14 -3.90 -3.25
CA GLU A 19 -9.95 -5.02 -2.74
C GLU A 19 -10.82 -5.66 -3.83
N ALA A 20 -11.30 -4.87 -4.80
CA ALA A 20 -12.04 -5.39 -5.95
C ALA A 20 -11.18 -6.23 -6.91
N VAL A 21 -9.87 -5.97 -7.00
CA VAL A 21 -8.94 -6.67 -7.89
C VAL A 21 -8.38 -7.95 -7.25
N VAL A 22 -7.91 -7.84 -6.00
CA VAL A 22 -7.20 -8.94 -5.32
C VAL A 22 -8.01 -9.63 -4.22
N GLY A 23 -9.16 -9.08 -3.85
CA GLY A 23 -9.94 -9.50 -2.69
C GLY A 23 -9.45 -8.86 -1.39
N LYS A 24 -10.37 -8.74 -0.42
CA LYS A 24 -10.13 -8.06 0.87
C LYS A 24 -8.92 -8.60 1.63
N ASN A 25 -8.72 -9.92 1.65
CA ASN A 25 -7.64 -10.56 2.40
C ASN A 25 -6.25 -10.33 1.79
N SER A 26 -6.19 -9.85 0.54
CA SER A 26 -4.94 -9.52 -0.15
C SER A 26 -4.58 -8.03 -0.05
N VAL A 27 -5.31 -7.25 0.75
CA VAL A 27 -5.01 -5.83 1.03
C VAL A 27 -4.72 -5.67 2.52
N VAL A 28 -3.44 -5.49 2.84
CA VAL A 28 -2.94 -5.33 4.20
C VAL A 28 -3.05 -3.86 4.59
N GLN A 29 -3.80 -3.59 5.65
CA GLN A 29 -4.04 -2.23 6.17
C GLN A 29 -3.89 -2.14 7.70
N ARG A 30 -3.90 -3.29 8.40
CA ARG A 30 -3.77 -3.30 9.86
C ARG A 30 -2.37 -2.85 10.24
N ARG A 31 -2.29 -1.99 11.24
CA ARG A 31 -1.05 -1.33 11.67
C ARG A 31 0.04 -2.35 12.00
N GLU A 32 -0.32 -3.45 12.62
CA GLU A 32 0.59 -4.49 13.10
C GLU A 32 1.19 -5.28 11.94
N GLU A 33 0.39 -5.57 10.90
CA GLU A 33 0.85 -6.27 9.70
C GLU A 33 1.75 -5.39 8.83
N LEU A 34 1.48 -4.07 8.78
CA LEU A 34 2.29 -3.13 8.02
C LEU A 34 3.71 -2.95 8.58
N LEU A 35 3.95 -3.32 9.84
CA LEU A 35 5.30 -3.28 10.43
C LEU A 35 6.28 -4.21 9.70
N THR A 36 5.78 -5.32 9.15
CA THR A 36 6.61 -6.25 8.35
C THR A 36 7.17 -5.58 7.09
N TYR A 37 6.54 -4.50 6.63
CA TYR A 37 6.88 -3.79 5.39
C TYR A 37 7.51 -2.41 5.64
N GLU A 38 7.98 -2.12 6.86
CA GLU A 38 8.56 -0.81 7.19
C GLU A 38 10.01 -0.63 6.74
N CYS A 39 10.72 -1.73 6.50
CA CYS A 39 12.17 -1.75 6.26
C CYS A 39 12.48 -2.52 4.97
N ASP A 40 13.46 -2.04 4.22
CA ASP A 40 13.94 -2.58 2.95
C ASP A 40 15.29 -3.30 3.07
N GLY A 41 15.72 -3.61 4.31
CA GLY A 41 17.02 -4.21 4.60
C GLY A 41 18.12 -3.20 4.90
N LEU A 42 17.85 -1.89 4.78
CA LEU A 42 18.76 -0.84 5.22
C LEU A 42 18.56 -0.54 6.72
N THR A 43 19.66 -0.49 7.49
CA THR A 43 19.62 -0.34 8.95
C THR A 43 19.07 1.02 9.42
N SER A 44 19.20 2.06 8.59
CA SER A 44 18.88 3.44 8.96
C SER A 44 17.54 3.94 8.44
N TYR A 45 16.87 3.21 7.54
CA TYR A 45 15.63 3.68 6.90
C TYR A 45 14.44 2.82 7.30
N ARG A 46 13.46 3.45 7.92
CA ARG A 46 12.17 2.83 8.23
C ARG A 46 11.05 3.77 7.85
N GLN A 47 10.17 3.29 6.98
CA GLN A 47 8.98 4.02 6.58
C GLN A 47 7.80 3.06 6.44
N ARG A 48 6.88 3.11 7.41
CA ARG A 48 5.65 2.32 7.33
C ARG A 48 4.78 2.80 6.14
N PRO A 49 4.38 1.90 5.24
CA PRO A 49 3.48 2.24 4.13
C PRO A 49 2.06 2.52 4.62
N ALA A 50 1.22 3.10 3.76
CA ALA A 50 -0.20 3.28 4.02
C ALA A 50 -1.00 1.98 3.84
N ALA A 51 -0.58 1.12 2.91
CA ALA A 51 -1.18 -0.17 2.61
C ALA A 51 -0.19 -1.06 1.83
N VAL A 52 -0.45 -2.37 1.81
CA VAL A 52 0.27 -3.35 0.97
C VAL A 52 -0.74 -4.22 0.23
N VAL A 53 -0.47 -4.52 -1.04
CA VAL A 53 -1.36 -5.34 -1.90
C VAL A 53 -0.60 -6.60 -2.33
N LEU A 54 -1.26 -7.77 -2.23
CA LEU A 54 -0.68 -9.09 -2.47
C LEU A 54 -1.34 -9.77 -3.70
N PRO A 55 -0.97 -9.37 -4.94
CA PRO A 55 -1.49 -9.98 -6.15
C PRO A 55 -0.92 -11.39 -6.35
N LYS A 56 -1.70 -12.24 -7.01
CA LYS A 56 -1.35 -13.63 -7.35
C LYS A 56 -1.12 -13.84 -8.85
N THR A 57 -1.53 -12.90 -9.69
CA THR A 57 -1.38 -12.99 -11.15
C THR A 57 -0.86 -11.70 -11.76
N THR A 58 -0.32 -11.80 -12.97
CA THR A 58 0.16 -10.67 -13.76
C THR A 58 -0.93 -9.66 -14.10
N GLU A 59 -2.16 -10.13 -14.31
CA GLU A 59 -3.31 -9.30 -14.64
C GLU A 59 -3.70 -8.42 -13.45
N GLN A 60 -3.64 -8.99 -12.24
CA GLN A 60 -3.88 -8.23 -11.01
C GLN A 60 -2.83 -7.15 -10.82
N VAL A 61 -1.54 -7.46 -11.05
CA VAL A 61 -0.47 -6.45 -11.00
C VAL A 61 -0.75 -5.31 -11.99
N ALA A 62 -1.07 -5.63 -13.24
CA ALA A 62 -1.36 -4.64 -14.27
C ALA A 62 -2.57 -3.75 -13.90
N GLN A 63 -3.62 -4.31 -13.30
CA GLN A 63 -4.78 -3.55 -12.82
C GLN A 63 -4.43 -2.63 -11.64
N ILE A 64 -3.64 -3.10 -10.68
CA ILE A 64 -3.19 -2.29 -9.53
C ILE A 64 -2.38 -1.09 -10.00
N VAL A 65 -1.42 -1.29 -10.91
CA VAL A 65 -0.60 -0.18 -11.44
C VAL A 65 -1.47 0.84 -12.20
N LYS A 66 -2.49 0.40 -12.94
CA LYS A 66 -3.46 1.29 -13.59
C LYS A 66 -4.24 2.13 -12.57
N ILE A 67 -4.70 1.52 -11.47
CA ILE A 67 -5.38 2.22 -10.37
C ILE A 67 -4.46 3.29 -9.78
N CYS A 68 -3.19 2.96 -9.51
CA CYS A 68 -2.20 3.92 -8.99
C CYS A 68 -1.98 5.12 -9.93
N ASN A 69 -2.08 4.93 -11.25
CA ASN A 69 -1.93 6.03 -12.21
C ASN A 69 -3.17 6.93 -12.30
N GLN A 70 -4.33 6.48 -11.82
CA GLN A 70 -5.62 7.18 -11.94
C GLN A 70 -6.03 7.99 -10.71
N ASN A 71 -5.25 7.92 -9.61
CA ASN A 71 -5.56 8.56 -8.32
C ASN A 71 -4.35 9.35 -7.80
#